data_AF-A0A7V6YY87-F1
#
_entry.id   AF-A0A7V6YY87-F1
#
_cell.length_a   1.000
_cell.length_b   1.000
_cell.length_c   1.000
_cell.angle_alpha   90.00
_cell.angle_beta   90.00
_cell.angle_gamma   90.00
#
_symmetry.space_group_name_H-M   'P 1'
#
loop_
_entity.id
_entity.type
_entity.pdbx_description
1 polymer ?
#
loop_
_entity_poly.entity_id
_entity_poly.type
_entity_poly.pdbx_seq_one_letter_code
_entity_poly.pdbx_strand_id
1 'polypeptide(L)'
;MSLQDQYDDAMFRFSTGDYTGAIEILQTVLATDPQHFDAQLALGMAFYRLGDYRRAIEEGHKARRLRPGDQLVHTNLSLFYMKAGDKALAEHHGAQARMASWKAELGKPAPDPASSSDLKMAEPDPDPAKPAPPENFPDMPWKKKP
;
A
#
# COMPACT_ATOMS: atom_id res chain seq x y z
N MET A 1 -4.32 -2.24 34.51
CA MET A 1 -4.64 -2.77 33.17
C MET A 1 -3.37 -2.68 32.35
N SER A 2 -2.94 -3.78 31.73
CA SER A 2 -1.72 -3.76 30.90
C SER A 2 -1.92 -2.93 29.63
N LEU A 3 -0.84 -2.60 28.93
CA LEU A 3 -0.93 -1.88 27.66
C LEU A 3 -1.69 -2.72 26.60
N GLN A 4 -1.46 -4.04 26.60
CA GLN A 4 -2.16 -4.98 25.74
C GLN A 4 -3.66 -4.99 26.03
N ASP A 5 -4.05 -5.08 27.32
CA ASP A 5 -5.47 -5.08 27.69
C ASP A 5 -6.18 -3.79 27.23
N GLN A 6 -5.50 -2.64 27.31
CA GLN A 6 -6.04 -1.36 26.81
C GLN A 6 -6.23 -1.40 25.30
N TYR A 7 -5.23 -1.89 24.55
CA TYR A 7 -5.37 -2.04 23.11
C TYR A 7 -6.51 -2.99 22.74
N ASP A 8 -6.68 -4.10 23.46
CA ASP A 8 -7.75 -5.07 23.22
C ASP A 8 -9.14 -4.48 23.50
N ASP A 9 -9.31 -3.67 24.56
CA ASP A 9 -10.55 -2.92 24.81
C ASP A 9 -10.84 -1.92 23.68
N ALA A 10 -9.81 -1.18 23.24
CA ALA A 10 -9.96 -0.27 22.12
C ALA A 10 -10.41 -0.99 20.83
N MET A 11 -9.86 -2.17 20.55
CA MET A 11 -10.25 -2.99 19.40
C MET A 11 -11.64 -3.58 19.56
N PHE A 12 -12.04 -3.97 20.77
CA PHE A 12 -13.42 -4.39 21.05
C PHE A 12 -14.41 -3.26 20.75
N ARG A 13 -14.16 -2.05 21.26
CA ARG A 13 -14.98 -0.86 20.97
C ARG A 13 -15.01 -0.51 19.48
N PHE A 14 -13.86 -0.59 18.81
CA PHE A 14 -13.78 -0.40 17.38
C PHE A 14 -14.69 -1.40 16.63
N SER A 15 -14.68 -2.67 17.04
CA SER A 15 -15.46 -3.73 16.41
C SER A 15 -16.97 -3.57 16.60
N THR A 16 -17.39 -3.01 17.74
CA THR A 16 -18.80 -2.72 18.05
C THR A 16 -19.28 -1.37 17.50
N GLY A 17 -18.39 -0.59 16.88
CA GLY A 17 -18.70 0.68 16.25
C GLY A 17 -18.59 1.90 17.18
N ASP A 18 -18.17 1.72 18.43
CA ASP A 18 -17.80 2.81 19.34
C ASP A 18 -16.41 3.35 18.97
N TYR A 19 -16.33 4.06 17.84
CA TYR A 19 -15.06 4.64 17.38
C TYR A 19 -14.57 5.76 18.28
N THR A 20 -15.48 6.48 18.94
CA THR A 20 -15.15 7.53 19.91
C THR A 20 -14.42 6.95 21.12
N GLY A 21 -14.98 5.90 21.75
CA GLY A 21 -14.32 5.23 22.87
C GLY A 21 -13.05 4.50 22.45
N ALA A 22 -13.02 3.93 21.24
CA ALA A 22 -11.79 3.37 20.68
C ALA A 22 -10.68 4.43 20.57
N ILE A 23 -11.00 5.64 20.07
CA ILE A 23 -10.03 6.74 19.94
C ILE A 23 -9.46 7.14 21.30
N GLU A 24 -10.31 7.28 22.33
CA GLU A 24 -9.86 7.66 23.68
C GLU A 24 -8.82 6.68 24.21
N ILE A 25 -9.08 5.38 24.10
CA ILE A 25 -8.16 4.35 24.59
C ILE A 25 -6.92 4.23 23.69
N LEU A 26 -7.06 4.34 22.36
CA LEU A 26 -5.90 4.33 21.47
C LEU A 26 -4.95 5.50 21.76
N GLN A 27 -5.48 6.66 22.14
CA GLN A 27 -4.66 7.79 22.57
C GLN A 27 -3.93 7.52 23.89
N THR A 28 -4.53 6.80 24.85
CA THR A 28 -3.83 6.42 26.09
C THR A 28 -2.73 5.39 25.82
N VAL A 29 -3.00 4.42 24.93
CA VAL A 29 -2.00 3.45 24.46
C VAL A 29 -0.82 4.18 23.82
N LEU A 30 -1.08 5.12 22.92
CA LEU A 30 -0.02 5.87 22.22
C LEU A 30 0.68 6.91 23.10
N ALA A 31 0.05 7.39 24.16
CA ALA A 31 0.71 8.23 25.17
C ALA A 31 1.71 7.42 25.99
N THR A 32 1.45 6.12 26.18
CA THR A 32 2.34 5.20 26.92
C THR A 32 3.43 4.62 26.02
N ASP A 33 3.06 4.21 24.81
CA ASP A 33 3.97 3.73 23.76
C ASP A 33 3.72 4.46 22.43
N PRO A 34 4.44 5.56 22.15
CA PRO A 34 4.34 6.30 20.90
C PRO A 34 4.78 5.51 19.66
N GLN A 35 5.43 4.36 19.82
CA GLN A 35 5.89 3.51 18.72
C GLN A 35 4.96 2.32 18.45
N HIS A 36 3.82 2.23 19.16
CA HIS A 36 2.84 1.17 18.97
C HIS A 36 2.15 1.31 17.61
N PHE A 37 2.70 0.63 16.60
CA PHE A 37 2.26 0.73 15.21
C PHE A 37 0.77 0.38 15.02
N ASP A 38 0.30 -0.72 15.61
CA ASP A 38 -1.08 -1.16 15.39
C ASP A 38 -2.09 -0.19 15.99
N ALA A 39 -1.84 0.35 17.19
CA ALA A 39 -2.63 1.42 17.79
C ALA A 39 -2.62 2.69 16.94
N GLN A 40 -1.46 3.06 16.38
CA GLN A 40 -1.33 4.23 15.52
C GLN A 40 -2.14 4.10 14.23
N LEU A 41 -2.15 2.91 13.62
CA LEU A 41 -2.93 2.62 12.41
C LEU A 41 -4.44 2.51 12.73
N ALA A 42 -4.80 1.87 13.83
CA ALA A 42 -6.18 1.76 14.31
C ALA A 42 -6.79 3.14 14.63
N LEU A 43 -6.00 4.06 15.19
CA LEU A 43 -6.45 5.42 15.48
C LEU A 43 -6.83 6.17 14.19
N GLY A 44 -6.00 6.06 13.15
CA GLY A 44 -6.30 6.62 11.84
C GLY A 44 -7.58 6.02 11.23
N MET A 45 -7.74 4.69 11.34
CA MET A 45 -8.96 4.01 10.91
C MET A 45 -10.20 4.46 11.70
N ALA A 46 -10.09 4.70 13.00
CA ALA A 46 -11.22 5.13 13.82
C ALA A 46 -11.69 6.54 13.42
N PHE A 47 -10.76 7.47 13.20
CA PHE A 47 -11.08 8.79 12.64
C PHE A 47 -11.74 8.69 11.26
N TYR A 48 -11.24 7.81 10.40
CA TYR A 48 -11.84 7.54 9.10
C TYR A 48 -13.29 7.05 9.22
N ARG A 49 -13.58 6.13 10.15
CA ARG A 49 -14.95 5.62 10.38
C ARG A 49 -15.91 6.69 10.89
N LEU A 50 -15.40 7.70 11.60
CA LEU A 50 -16.15 8.89 12.01
C LEU A 50 -16.27 9.96 10.93
N GLY A 51 -15.64 9.77 9.76
CA GLY A 51 -15.62 10.75 8.67
C GLY A 51 -14.61 11.88 8.84
N ASP A 52 -13.78 11.85 9.89
CA ASP A 52 -12.70 12.82 10.08
C ASP A 52 -11.46 12.42 9.28
N TYR A 53 -11.56 12.60 7.97
CA TYR A 53 -10.49 12.19 7.05
C TYR A 53 -9.21 12.98 7.26
N ARG A 54 -9.29 14.22 7.73
CA ARG A 54 -8.11 15.04 8.03
C ARG A 54 -7.27 14.39 9.13
N ARG A 55 -7.89 14.06 10.28
CA ARG A 55 -7.18 13.36 11.36
C ARG A 55 -6.75 11.94 10.94
N ALA A 56 -7.57 11.22 10.18
CA ALA A 56 -7.19 9.91 9.66
C ALA A 56 -5.88 9.96 8.84
N ILE A 57 -5.75 10.95 7.95
CA ILE A 57 -4.55 11.19 7.15
C ILE A 57 -3.35 11.53 8.04
N GLU A 58 -3.52 12.41 9.03
CA GLU A 58 -2.47 12.77 9.98
C GLU A 58 -1.90 11.53 10.69
N GLU A 59 -2.77 10.69 11.25
CA GLU A 59 -2.40 9.45 11.93
C GLU A 59 -1.79 8.42 10.97
N GLY A 60 -2.31 8.33 9.74
CA GLY A 60 -1.72 7.49 8.68
C GLY A 60 -0.28 7.89 8.34
N HIS A 61 0.03 9.20 8.33
CA HIS A 61 1.41 9.67 8.15
C HIS A 61 2.30 9.37 9.36
N LYS A 62 1.75 9.33 10.58
CA LYS A 62 2.50 8.87 11.75
C LYS A 62 2.83 7.38 11.63
N ALA A 63 1.84 6.54 11.26
CA ALA A 63 2.07 5.11 11.00
C ALA A 63 3.12 4.88 9.90
N ARG A 64 3.12 5.70 8.85
CA ARG A 64 4.15 5.68 7.79
C ARG A 64 5.55 5.99 8.31
N ARG A 65 5.71 6.88 9.29
CA ARG A 65 7.02 7.14 9.90
C ARG A 65 7.52 5.94 10.70
N LEU A 66 6.63 5.19 11.34
CA LEU A 66 6.98 3.97 12.07
C LEU A 66 7.36 2.83 11.12
N ARG A 67 6.60 2.63 10.04
CA ARG A 67 6.87 1.60 9.03
C ARG A 67 6.70 2.14 7.59
N PRO A 68 7.76 2.75 7.02
CA PRO A 68 7.67 3.41 5.71
C PRO A 68 7.41 2.49 4.51
N GLY A 69 7.69 1.19 4.64
CA GLY A 69 7.51 0.20 3.58
C GLY A 69 6.29 -0.71 3.77
N ASP A 70 5.44 -0.42 4.75
CA ASP A 70 4.30 -1.26 5.07
C ASP A 70 3.15 -1.02 4.08
N GLN A 71 2.70 -2.10 3.43
CA GLN A 71 1.64 -2.06 2.44
C GLN A 71 0.31 -1.56 3.03
N LEU A 72 -0.01 -1.93 4.28
CA LEU A 72 -1.27 -1.55 4.93
C LEU A 72 -1.32 -0.04 5.16
N VAL A 73 -0.20 0.59 5.50
CA VAL A 73 -0.14 2.05 5.68
C VAL A 73 -0.51 2.77 4.39
N HIS A 74 0.09 2.36 3.27
CA HIS A 74 -0.20 2.96 1.96
C HIS A 74 -1.62 2.68 1.49
N THR A 75 -2.16 1.51 1.81
CA THR A 75 -3.55 1.16 1.52
C THR A 75 -4.51 2.05 2.30
N ASN A 76 -4.26 2.26 3.60
CA ASN A 76 -5.08 3.12 4.45
C ASN A 76 -4.97 4.60 4.06
N LEU A 77 -3.77 5.12 3.79
CA LEU A 77 -3.62 6.49 3.30
C LEU A 77 -4.34 6.70 1.97
N SER A 78 -4.25 5.74 1.03
CA SER A 78 -5.01 5.81 -0.23
C SER A 78 -6.52 5.90 0.03
N LEU A 79 -7.04 5.04 0.91
CA LEU A 79 -8.44 5.06 1.32
C LEU A 79 -8.87 6.40 1.95
N PHE A 80 -8.04 6.95 2.84
CA PHE A 80 -8.34 8.19 3.55
C PHE A 80 -8.38 9.38 2.58
N TYR A 81 -7.39 9.50 1.69
CA TYR A 81 -7.37 10.54 0.66
C TYR A 81 -8.53 10.41 -0.34
N MET A 82 -8.90 9.18 -0.72
CA MET A 82 -10.06 8.95 -1.58
C MET A 82 -11.35 9.48 -0.95
N LYS A 83 -11.55 9.27 0.35
CA LYS A 83 -12.73 9.80 1.05
C LYS A 83 -12.64 11.30 1.34
N ALA A 84 -11.44 11.84 1.52
CA ALA A 84 -11.22 13.29 1.59
C ALA A 84 -11.43 14.01 0.25
N GLY A 85 -11.52 13.27 -0.87
CA GLY A 85 -11.72 13.81 -2.21
C GLY A 85 -10.42 14.10 -2.97
N ASP A 86 -9.26 13.84 -2.39
CA ASP A 86 -7.96 14.01 -3.04
C ASP A 86 -7.57 12.73 -3.80
N LYS A 87 -8.08 12.63 -5.03
CA LYS A 87 -7.86 11.46 -5.89
C LYS A 87 -6.38 11.28 -6.27
N ALA A 88 -5.64 12.37 -6.46
CA ALA A 88 -4.24 12.32 -6.88
C ALA A 88 -3.36 11.69 -5.78
N LEU A 89 -3.54 12.13 -4.52
CA LEU A 89 -2.83 11.52 -3.39
C LEU A 89 -3.32 10.10 -3.10
N ALA A 90 -4.60 9.80 -3.33
CA ALA A 90 -5.13 8.45 -3.22
C ALA A 90 -4.46 7.48 -4.21
N GLU A 91 -4.33 7.88 -5.48
CA GLU A 91 -3.65 7.09 -6.52
C GLU A 91 -2.17 6.91 -6.22
N HIS A 92 -1.50 7.99 -5.77
CA HIS A 92 -0.10 7.95 -5.38
C HIS A 92 0.17 6.91 -4.28
N HIS A 93 -0.62 6.93 -3.20
CA HIS A 93 -0.48 5.95 -2.13
C HIS A 93 -0.93 4.55 -2.56
N GLY A 94 -1.93 4.42 -3.43
CA GLY A 94 -2.31 3.14 -4.02
C GLY A 94 -1.18 2.52 -4.85
N ALA A 95 -0.42 3.33 -5.60
CA ALA A 95 0.76 2.87 -6.32
C ALA A 95 1.86 2.40 -5.35
N GLN A 96 2.12 3.15 -4.27
CA GLN A 96 3.07 2.74 -3.23
C GLN A 96 2.68 1.43 -2.55
N ALA A 97 1.38 1.20 -2.28
CA ALA A 97 0.90 -0.06 -1.72
C ALA A 97 1.20 -1.25 -2.65
N ARG A 98 0.97 -1.09 -3.96
CA ARG A 98 1.30 -2.12 -4.96
C ARG A 98 2.80 -2.40 -5.05
N MET A 99 3.62 -1.35 -5.01
CA MET A 99 5.08 -1.48 -4.99
C MET A 99 5.58 -2.18 -3.72
N ALA A 100 5.01 -1.85 -2.55
CA ALA A 100 5.33 -2.51 -1.28
C ALA A 100 4.98 -4.00 -1.32
N SER A 101 3.79 -4.34 -1.83
CA SER A 101 3.36 -5.72 -2.06
C SER A 101 4.33 -6.49 -2.97
N TRP A 102 4.65 -5.92 -4.13
CA TRP A 102 5.59 -6.52 -5.07
C TRP A 102 6.98 -6.76 -4.47
N LYS A 103 7.51 -5.78 -3.73
CA LYS A 103 8.80 -5.92 -3.03
C LYS A 103 8.76 -7.02 -1.98
N ALA A 104 7.64 -7.20 -1.27
CA ALA A 104 7.46 -8.27 -0.30
C ALA A 104 7.43 -9.64 -0.98
N GLU A 105 6.77 -9.78 -2.14
CA GLU A 105 6.76 -11.04 -2.91
C GLU A 105 8.14 -11.40 -3.46
N LEU A 106 8.89 -10.44 -4.02
CA LEU A 106 10.27 -10.67 -4.49
C LEU A 106 11.25 -11.04 -3.36
N GLY A 107 10.95 -10.67 -2.12
CA GLY A 107 11.75 -11.03 -0.95
C GLY A 107 11.51 -12.47 -0.47
N LYS A 108 10.47 -13.15 -0.96
CA LYS A 108 10.24 -14.57 -0.66
C LYS A 108 11.17 -15.41 -1.55
N PRO A 109 11.78 -16.49 -1.01
CA PRO A 109 12.49 -17.44 -1.86
C PRO A 109 11.52 -17.93 -2.94
N ALA A 110 11.99 -18.00 -4.19
CA ALA A 110 11.18 -18.48 -5.30
C ALA A 110 10.52 -19.81 -4.91
N PRO A 111 9.22 -20.01 -5.18
CA PRO A 111 8.62 -21.32 -4.99
C PRO A 111 9.41 -22.35 -5.79
N ASP A 112 9.54 -23.56 -5.25
CA ASP A 112 10.25 -24.64 -5.93
C ASP A 112 9.80 -24.71 -7.40
N PRO A 113 10.71 -24.80 -8.38
CA PRO A 113 10.37 -24.79 -9.81
C PRO A 113 9.44 -25.96 -10.21
N ALA A 114 9.19 -26.91 -9.30
CA ALA A 114 8.19 -27.96 -9.45
C ALA A 114 6.74 -27.53 -9.19
N SER A 115 6.48 -26.33 -8.63
CA SER A 115 5.13 -25.85 -8.33
C SER A 115 4.65 -24.68 -9.19
N SER A 116 5.46 -24.20 -10.15
CA SER A 116 5.09 -23.12 -11.07
C SER A 116 4.98 -23.66 -12.50
N SER A 117 3.83 -24.27 -12.81
CA SER A 117 3.50 -24.71 -14.17
C SER A 117 2.86 -23.62 -15.05
N ASP A 118 2.60 -22.42 -14.54
CA ASP A 118 1.69 -21.47 -15.18
C ASP A 118 2.18 -20.01 -15.23
N LEU A 119 3.47 -19.79 -15.47
CA LEU A 119 3.96 -18.49 -15.97
C LEU A 119 4.52 -18.65 -17.37
N LYS A 120 3.61 -18.86 -18.32
CA LYS A 120 3.90 -18.66 -19.74
C LYS A 120 3.88 -17.15 -19.97
N MET A 121 5.05 -16.53 -20.11
CA MET A 121 5.14 -15.17 -20.63
C MET A 121 4.33 -15.16 -21.93
N ALA A 122 3.34 -14.27 -22.03
CA ALA A 122 2.65 -14.05 -23.30
C ALA A 122 3.69 -13.45 -24.26
N GLU A 123 4.32 -14.30 -25.05
CA GLU A 123 5.04 -13.87 -26.23
C GLU A 123 4.02 -13.16 -27.13
N PRO A 124 4.34 -11.97 -27.68
CA PRO A 124 3.44 -11.31 -28.60
C PRO A 124 3.20 -12.24 -29.80
N ASP A 125 1.93 -12.55 -30.06
CA ASP A 125 1.51 -13.35 -31.21
C ASP A 125 2.12 -12.73 -32.48
N PRO A 126 2.97 -13.45 -33.25
CA PRO A 126 3.49 -12.93 -34.50
C PRO A 126 2.33 -12.89 -35.48
N ASP A 127 1.76 -11.70 -35.68
CA ASP A 127 0.79 -11.41 -36.72
C ASP A 127 1.29 -11.98 -38.07
N PRO A 128 0.64 -13.01 -38.65
CA PRO A 128 1.12 -13.71 -39.83
C PRO A 128 1.08 -12.84 -41.10
N ALA A 129 0.57 -11.60 -41.00
CA ALA A 129 0.50 -10.66 -42.12
C ALA A 129 1.68 -9.67 -42.19
N LYS A 130 2.65 -9.70 -41.27
CA LYS A 130 3.84 -8.84 -41.34
C LYS A 130 5.07 -9.62 -41.81
N PRO A 131 5.66 -9.29 -42.98
CA PRO A 131 6.90 -9.92 -43.40
C PRO A 131 8.03 -9.58 -42.43
N ALA A 132 8.91 -10.55 -42.19
CA ALA A 132 10.10 -10.39 -41.36
C ALA A 132 10.94 -9.19 -41.84
N PRO A 133 11.59 -8.45 -40.93
CA PRO A 133 12.50 -7.38 -41.32
C PRO A 133 13.64 -7.94 -42.18
N PRO A 134 14.09 -7.22 -43.22
CA PRO A 134 15.14 -7.70 -44.11
C PRO A 134 16.47 -7.87 -43.36
N GLU A 135 17.20 -8.95 -43.66
CA GLU A 135 18.49 -9.28 -43.02
C GLU A 135 19.60 -8.26 -43.30
N ASN A 136 19.41 -7.37 -44.28
CA ASN A 136 20.30 -6.24 -44.54
C ASN A 136 19.50 -4.95 -44.72
N PHE A 137 19.61 -4.05 -43.75
CA PHE A 137 19.11 -2.68 -43.89
C PHE A 137 20.13 -1.88 -44.73
N PRO A 138 19.73 -1.25 -45.85
CA PRO A 138 20.60 -0.32 -46.53
C PRO A 138 20.93 0.88 -45.62
N ASP A 139 22.12 1.45 -45.82
CA ASP A 139 22.71 2.48 -44.96
C ASP A 139 21.74 3.64 -44.71
N MET A 140 21.42 3.88 -43.44
CA MET A 140 20.37 4.81 -43.01
C MET A 140 20.89 6.26 -43.11
N PRO A 141 20.34 7.11 -44.01
CA PRO A 141 20.91 8.43 -44.30
C PRO A 141 20.86 9.44 -43.12
N TRP A 142 20.13 9.14 -42.04
CA TRP A 142 20.09 9.97 -40.82
C TRP A 142 21.17 9.63 -39.78
N LYS A 143 22.03 8.62 -40.02
CA LYS A 143 23.21 8.35 -39.16
C LYS A 143 24.42 9.24 -39.44
N LYS A 144 24.34 10.15 -40.42
CA LYS A 144 25.37 11.19 -40.60
C LYS A 144 24.99 12.42 -39.78
N LYS A 145 25.56 12.53 -38.58
CA LYS A 145 25.67 13.80 -37.86
C LYS A 145 26.59 14.74 -38.66
N PRO A 146 26.12 15.96 -38.93
CA PRO A 146 26.90 17.15 -38.61
C PRO A 146 26.39 17.81 -37.33
#